data_AF-A0A7Y4ZVY4-F1
#
_entry.id   AF-A0A7Y4ZVY4-F1
#
_cell.length_a   1.000
_cell.length_b   1.000
_cell.length_c   1.000
_cell.angle_alpha   90.00
_cell.angle_beta   90.00
_cell.angle_gamma   90.00
#
_symmetry.space_group_name_H-M   'P 1'
#
loop_
_entity.id
_entity.type
_entity.pdbx_description
1 polymer ?
#
loop_
_entity_poly.entity_id
_entity_poly.type
_entity_poly.pdbx_seq_one_letter_code
_entity_poly.pdbx_strand_id
1 'polypeptide(L)'
;IVEPGAFRTSLFGSAFRTMPVIDAYESTVGKTRAYAAAEAGKQAGDPEKAARAILEAVAAGAPNLRLPLGADAVAGIRGKLASVARDVDATEAVATATAFDA
;
A
#
# COMPACT_ATOMS: atom_id res chain seq x y z
N ILE A 1 -4.52 -6.16 -11.35
CA ILE A 1 -4.16 -4.91 -10.63
C ILE A 1 -2.82 -5.15 -9.95
N VAL A 2 -1.79 -4.39 -10.31
CA VAL A 2 -0.46 -4.47 -9.67
C VAL A 2 -0.44 -3.49 -8.50
N GLU A 3 -0.04 -3.95 -7.32
CA GLU A 3 -0.02 -3.17 -6.08
C GLU A 3 1.43 -3.12 -5.54
N PRO A 4 2.30 -2.26 -6.09
CA PRO A 4 3.71 -2.23 -5.73
C PRO A 4 3.95 -1.48 -4.41
N GLY A 5 4.96 -1.93 -3.67
CA GLY A 5 5.59 -1.17 -2.59
C GLY A 5 6.65 -0.20 -3.11
N ALA A 6 7.64 0.09 -2.27
CA ALA A 6 8.77 0.95 -2.61
C ALA A 6 9.81 0.21 -3.48
N PHE A 7 10.01 0.69 -4.71
CA PHE A 7 11.00 0.18 -5.66
C PHE A 7 12.07 1.23 -5.98
N ARG A 8 13.31 0.78 -6.26
CA ARG A 8 14.43 1.64 -6.66
C ARG A 8 14.25 2.19 -8.08
N THR A 9 13.35 3.15 -8.21
CA THR A 9 13.14 3.95 -9.42
C THR A 9 13.47 5.42 -9.14
N SER A 10 13.33 6.29 -10.14
CA SER A 10 13.47 7.75 -9.94
C SER A 10 12.34 8.36 -9.10
N LEU A 11 11.31 7.59 -8.69
CA LEU A 11 10.11 8.09 -8.03
C LEU A 11 10.40 8.86 -6.75
N PHE A 12 11.24 8.36 -5.85
CA PHE A 12 11.63 9.10 -4.64
C PHE A 12 12.80 10.07 -4.87
N GLY A 13 13.41 10.01 -6.05
CA GLY A 13 14.46 10.92 -6.48
C GLY A 13 13.90 12.05 -7.34
N SER A 14 14.44 12.18 -8.54
CA SER A 14 14.15 13.30 -9.46
C SER A 14 12.68 13.42 -9.90
N ALA A 15 11.91 12.35 -9.83
CA ALA A 15 10.49 12.37 -10.20
C ALA A 15 9.57 12.70 -9.00
N PHE A 16 10.10 12.78 -7.77
CA PHE A 16 9.29 13.08 -6.61
C PHE A 16 8.83 14.54 -6.62
N ARG A 17 7.54 14.78 -6.43
CA ARG A 17 6.95 16.12 -6.34
C ARG A 17 6.28 16.28 -4.99
N THR A 18 6.50 17.43 -4.36
CA THR A 18 5.92 17.78 -3.07
C THR A 18 5.09 19.04 -3.20
N MET A 19 4.03 19.10 -2.39
CA MET A 19 3.26 20.33 -2.19
C MET A 19 3.98 21.24 -1.19
N PRO A 20 3.67 22.55 -1.17
CA PRO A 20 4.18 23.46 -0.15
C PRO A 20 3.96 22.92 1.26
N VAL A 21 4.92 23.16 2.14
CA VAL A 21 4.84 22.72 3.54
C VAL A 21 3.85 23.60 4.30
N ILE A 22 3.04 22.96 5.13
CA ILE A 22 2.15 23.61 6.09
C ILE A 22 2.46 22.96 7.44
N ASP A 23 2.95 23.76 8.39
CA ASP A 23 3.46 23.27 9.68
C ASP A 23 2.44 22.42 10.46
N ALA A 24 1.16 22.75 10.33
CA ALA A 24 0.06 22.02 10.95
C ALA A 24 -0.03 20.54 10.52
N TYR A 25 0.55 20.15 9.38
CA TYR A 25 0.53 18.77 8.87
C TYR A 25 1.88 18.05 9.00
N GLU A 26 2.85 18.60 9.74
CA GLU A 26 4.18 18.00 9.86
C GLU A 26 4.12 16.59 10.49
N SER A 27 3.25 16.41 11.48
CA SER A 27 3.08 15.12 12.17
C SER A 27 2.43 14.02 11.34
N THR A 28 1.83 14.38 10.19
CA THR A 28 1.15 13.47 9.26
C THR A 28 1.90 13.37 7.93
N VAL A 29 1.63 14.27 6.99
CA VAL A 29 2.22 14.25 5.63
C VAL A 29 3.72 14.54 5.64
N GLY A 30 4.21 15.28 6.65
CA GLY A 30 5.64 15.54 6.83
C GLY A 30 6.45 14.25 6.95
N LYS A 31 5.91 13.23 7.62
CA LYS A 31 6.54 11.91 7.75
C LYS A 31 6.71 11.21 6.41
N THR A 32 5.71 11.25 5.53
CA THR A 32 5.80 10.65 4.19
C THR A 32 6.85 11.35 3.33
N ARG A 33 6.93 12.68 3.42
CA ARG A 33 7.96 13.46 2.72
C ARG A 33 9.36 13.11 3.22
N ALA A 34 9.56 13.04 4.54
CA ALA A 34 10.83 12.65 5.14
C ALA A 34 11.25 11.23 4.74
N TYR A 35 10.28 10.30 4.74
CA TYR A 35 10.50 8.92 4.29
C TYR A 35 10.97 8.85 2.83
N ALA A 36 10.27 9.52 1.90
CA ALA A 36 10.67 9.53 0.49
C ALA A 36 12.09 10.09 0.30
N ALA A 37 12.43 11.18 0.99
CA ALA A 37 13.77 11.76 0.92
C ALA A 37 14.85 10.83 1.49
N ALA A 38 14.57 10.14 2.59
CA ALA A 38 15.53 9.25 3.25
C ALA A 38 15.79 7.94 2.47
N GLU A 39 14.75 7.43 1.80
CA GLU A 39 14.74 6.14 1.10
C GLU A 39 15.05 6.24 -0.40
N ALA A 40 15.24 7.44 -0.95
CA ALA A 40 15.63 7.62 -2.34
C ALA A 40 16.91 6.83 -2.66
N GLY A 41 16.79 5.85 -3.57
CA GLY A 41 17.88 4.95 -3.98
C GLY A 41 18.14 3.78 -3.03
N LYS A 42 17.46 3.70 -1.89
CA LYS A 42 17.66 2.66 -0.86
C LYS A 42 16.51 1.65 -0.79
N GLN A 43 15.39 1.94 -1.47
CA GLN A 43 14.18 1.11 -1.46
C GLN A 43 14.51 -0.38 -1.66
N ALA A 44 13.80 -1.29 -0.99
CA ALA A 44 14.13 -2.72 -1.09
C ALA A 44 13.74 -3.34 -2.44
N GLY A 45 12.72 -2.78 -3.11
CA GLY A 45 12.18 -3.33 -4.35
C GLY A 45 13.11 -3.16 -5.56
N ASP A 46 13.28 -4.25 -6.30
CA ASP A 46 14.00 -4.31 -7.58
C ASP A 46 13.00 -4.19 -8.76
N PRO A 47 13.04 -3.09 -9.56
CA PRO A 47 12.09 -2.87 -10.64
C PRO A 47 12.12 -3.94 -11.73
N GLU A 48 13.26 -4.56 -11.99
CA GLU A 48 13.37 -5.62 -13.00
C GLU A 48 12.65 -6.88 -12.55
N LYS A 49 12.75 -7.23 -11.27
CA LYS A 49 11.99 -8.34 -10.68
C LYS A 49 10.49 -8.08 -10.71
N ALA A 50 10.07 -6.84 -10.44
CA ALA A 50 8.66 -6.47 -10.56
C ALA A 50 8.15 -6.64 -12.00
N ALA A 51 8.91 -6.15 -12.99
CA ALA A 51 8.53 -6.29 -14.40
C ALA A 51 8.41 -7.77 -14.82
N ARG A 52 9.36 -8.62 -14.43
CA ARG A 52 9.27 -10.07 -14.69
C ARG A 52 8.04 -10.71 -14.06
N ALA A 53 7.74 -10.42 -12.79
CA ALA A 53 6.56 -10.95 -12.11
C ALA A 53 5.24 -10.52 -12.79
N ILE A 54 5.18 -9.29 -13.32
CA ILE A 54 4.03 -8.81 -14.08
C ILE A 54 3.87 -9.59 -15.39
N LEU A 55 4.95 -9.79 -16.13
CA LEU A 55 4.94 -10.56 -17.39
C LEU A 55 4.49 -12.00 -17.16
N GLU A 56 5.03 -12.65 -16.12
CA GLU A 56 4.64 -14.01 -15.73
C GLU A 56 3.16 -14.10 -15.37
N ALA A 57 2.63 -13.14 -14.59
CA ALA A 57 1.23 -13.10 -14.23
C ALA A 57 0.31 -12.93 -15.45
N VAL A 58 0.70 -12.10 -16.43
CA VAL A 58 -0.04 -11.91 -17.68
C VAL A 58 0.01 -13.16 -18.54
N ALA A 59 1.18 -13.79 -18.69
CA ALA A 59 1.34 -15.04 -19.43
C ALA A 59 0.51 -16.19 -18.83
N ALA A 60 0.35 -16.21 -17.50
CA ALA A 60 -0.50 -17.15 -16.79
C ALA A 60 -2.02 -16.83 -16.87
N GLY A 61 -2.42 -15.79 -17.63
CA GLY A 61 -3.82 -15.38 -17.78
C GLY A 61 -4.39 -14.59 -16.59
N ALA A 62 -3.53 -14.07 -15.70
CA ALA A 62 -3.90 -13.27 -14.54
C ALA A 62 -5.03 -13.88 -13.66
N PRO A 63 -4.80 -15.07 -13.07
CA PRO A 63 -5.85 -15.82 -12.35
C PRO A 63 -6.38 -15.09 -11.10
N ASN A 64 -5.63 -14.14 -10.57
CA ASN A 64 -6.02 -13.32 -9.43
C ASN A 64 -6.16 -11.85 -9.84
N LEU A 65 -7.14 -11.15 -9.27
CA LEU A 65 -7.34 -9.72 -9.53
C LEU A 65 -6.15 -8.85 -9.07
N ARG A 66 -5.50 -9.19 -7.96
CA ARG A 66 -4.44 -8.39 -7.32
C ARG A 66 -3.10 -9.11 -7.31
N LEU A 67 -2.04 -8.35 -7.56
CA LEU A 67 -0.64 -8.78 -7.50
C LEU A 67 0.16 -7.79 -6.65
N PRO A 68 0.23 -8.01 -5.32
CA PRO A 68 1.12 -7.25 -4.44
C PRO A 68 2.58 -7.56 -4.75
N LEU A 69 3.40 -6.53 -4.90
CA LEU A 69 4.84 -6.67 -5.16
C LEU A 69 5.65 -5.90 -4.11
N GLY A 70 6.50 -6.61 -3.37
CA GLY A 70 7.27 -6.04 -2.26
C GLY A 70 6.75 -6.45 -0.89
N ALA A 71 7.66 -6.62 0.07
CA ALA A 71 7.32 -7.07 1.42
C ALA A 71 6.48 -6.03 2.19
N ASP A 72 6.75 -4.75 1.95
CA ASP A 72 6.01 -3.61 2.47
C ASP A 72 4.57 -3.57 1.93
N ALA A 73 4.36 -3.81 0.63
CA ALA A 73 3.02 -3.93 0.05
C ALA A 73 2.22 -5.07 0.70
N VAL A 74 2.82 -6.25 0.83
CA VAL A 74 2.19 -7.41 1.49
C VAL A 74 1.86 -7.10 2.95
N ALA A 75 2.80 -6.51 3.69
CA ALA A 75 2.60 -6.14 5.10
C ALA A 75 1.49 -5.09 5.27
N GLY A 76 1.47 -4.06 4.41
CA GLY A 76 0.45 -3.00 4.42
C GLY A 76 -0.94 -3.53 4.14
N ILE A 77 -1.09 -4.37 3.10
CA ILE A 77 -2.37 -4.99 2.74
C ILE A 77 -2.85 -5.89 3.87
N ARG A 78 -2.00 -6.79 4.38
CA ARG A 78 -2.37 -7.68 5.50
C ARG A 78 -2.75 -6.88 6.75
N GLY A 79 -1.99 -5.85 7.09
CA GLY A 79 -2.25 -4.99 8.24
C GLY A 79 -3.61 -4.29 8.12
N LYS A 80 -3.94 -3.75 6.94
CA LYS A 80 -5.23 -3.10 6.70
C LYS A 80 -6.38 -4.10 6.77
N LEU A 81 -6.27 -5.25 6.12
CA LEU A 81 -7.29 -6.31 6.17
C LEU A 81 -7.55 -6.75 7.61
N ALA A 82 -6.49 -6.98 8.39
CA ALA A 82 -6.61 -7.35 9.79
C ALA A 82 -7.26 -6.23 10.63
N SER A 83 -6.97 -4.95 10.34
CA SER A 83 -7.64 -3.83 11.02
C SER A 83 -9.12 -3.78 10.72
N VAL A 84 -9.50 -3.93 9.45
CA VAL A 84 -10.92 -3.93 9.06
C VAL A 84 -11.65 -5.10 9.70
N ALA A 85 -11.06 -6.30 9.68
CA ALA A 85 -11.64 -7.47 10.34
C ALA A 85 -11.87 -7.21 11.83
N ARG A 86 -10.89 -6.65 12.55
CA ARG A 86 -11.06 -6.29 13.97
C ARG A 86 -12.22 -5.33 14.21
N ASP A 87 -12.37 -4.31 13.38
CA ASP A 87 -13.45 -3.33 13.53
C ASP A 87 -14.82 -3.99 13.28
N VAL A 88 -14.91 -4.89 12.29
CA VAL A 88 -16.12 -5.69 12.01
C VAL A 88 -16.45 -6.59 13.20
N ASP A 89 -15.49 -7.39 13.65
CA ASP A 89 -15.68 -8.32 14.77
C ASP A 89 -16.12 -7.58 16.05
N ALA A 90 -15.53 -6.41 16.33
CA ALA A 90 -15.86 -5.60 17.49
C ALA A 90 -17.26 -4.97 17.43
N THR A 91 -17.84 -4.80 16.23
CA THR A 91 -19.13 -4.13 16.03
C THR A 91 -20.23 -5.04 15.52
N GLU A 92 -19.95 -6.32 15.28
CA GLU A 92 -20.85 -7.29 14.65
C GLU A 92 -22.20 -7.38 15.35
N ALA A 93 -22.22 -7.45 16.68
CA ALA A 93 -23.48 -7.55 17.44
C ALA A 93 -24.39 -6.34 17.23
N VAL A 94 -23.83 -5.12 17.22
CA VAL A 94 -24.60 -3.89 16.97
C VAL A 94 -25.04 -3.83 15.52
N ALA A 95 -24.16 -4.18 14.58
CA ALA A 95 -24.44 -4.13 13.15
C ALA A 95 -25.53 -5.12 12.74
N THR A 96 -25.53 -6.34 13.29
CA THR A 96 -26.51 -7.38 12.95
C THR A 96 -27.85 -7.18 13.65
N ALA A 97 -27.89 -6.49 14.79
CA ALA A 97 -29.11 -6.16 15.51
C ALA A 97 -30.01 -5.12 14.81
N THR A 98 -29.57 -4.51 13.69
CA THR A 98 -30.40 -3.54 12.94
C THR A 98 -31.36 -4.20 11.94
N ALA A 99 -31.56 -5.51 12.00
CA ALA A 99 -32.57 -6.20 11.21
C ALA A 99 -33.99 -5.83 11.70
N PHE A 100 -35.02 -6.10 10.88
CA PHE A 100 -36.41 -5.95 11.32
C PHE A 100 -36.74 -6.94 12.45
N ASP A 101 -37.53 -6.48 13.41
CA ASP A 101 -38.11 -7.35 14.44
C ASP A 101 -39.09 -8.36 13.80
N ALA A 102 -39.12 -9.57 14.35
CA ALA A 102 -40.01 -10.65 13.92
C ALA A 102 -41.43 -10.52 14.50
#